data_AF-A0A3P6RPG8-F1
#
_entry.id   AF-A0A3P6RPG8-F1
#
_cell.length_a   1.000
_cell.length_b   1.000
_cell.length_c   1.000
_cell.angle_alpha   90.00
_cell.angle_beta   90.00
_cell.angle_gamma   90.00
#
_symmetry.space_group_name_H-M   'P 1'
#
loop_
_entity.id
_entity.type
_entity.pdbx_description
1 polymer ?
#
loop_
_entity_poly.entity_id
_entity_poly.type
_entity_poly.pdbx_seq_one_letter_code
_entity_poly.pdbx_strand_id
1 'polypeptide(L)'
;MALLGKKGLVGLIATEVILFGGAFLGFCHLRRSEQSRQFLYRYTPSIINLYYRMSGQAGPFSRVTTVSPPLKGSFPLDHEGECKLSMLNYMICLHENKNVNDKCRHLAKAYLKCRMDNDLMTKEDMAKLGFSDKDKDTS
;
A
#
# COMPACT_ATOMS: atom_id res chain seq x y z
N MET A 1 -21.75 2.90 58.47
CA MET A 1 -20.84 2.87 57.31
C MET A 1 -21.20 1.68 56.44
N ALA A 2 -20.99 1.79 55.11
CA ALA A 2 -21.17 0.75 54.07
C ALA A 2 -22.53 0.68 53.33
N LEU A 3 -22.83 1.67 52.48
CA LEU A 3 -23.65 1.47 51.25
C LEU A 3 -23.16 2.36 50.07
N LEU A 4 -21.86 2.69 49.97
CA LEU A 4 -21.22 3.28 48.79
C LEU A 4 -20.10 2.36 48.31
N GLY A 5 -20.38 1.37 47.46
CA GLY A 5 -19.29 0.49 47.01
C GLY A 5 -19.55 -0.52 45.90
N LYS A 6 -20.76 -0.60 45.33
CA LYS A 6 -21.03 -1.58 44.24
C LYS A 6 -21.56 -0.98 42.93
N LYS A 7 -22.15 0.22 42.97
CA LYS A 7 -22.67 0.89 41.76
C LYS A 7 -21.58 1.56 40.90
N GLY A 8 -20.45 1.94 41.51
CA GLY A 8 -19.35 2.61 40.80
C GLY A 8 -18.46 1.67 39.98
N LEU A 9 -18.24 0.44 40.45
CA LEU A 9 -17.33 -0.51 39.78
C LEU A 9 -17.91 -1.04 38.45
N VAL A 10 -19.22 -1.34 38.43
CA VAL A 10 -19.90 -1.78 37.19
C VAL A 10 -19.98 -0.64 36.17
N GLY A 11 -20.19 0.60 36.65
CA GLY A 11 -20.18 1.80 35.79
C GLY A 11 -18.80 2.05 35.17
N LEU A 12 -17.73 1.95 35.96
CA LEU A 12 -16.34 2.09 35.49
C LEU A 12 -15.97 1.05 34.42
N ILE A 13 -16.28 -0.23 34.67
CA ILE A 13 -16.02 -1.31 33.70
C ILE A 13 -16.84 -1.09 32.42
N ALA A 14 -18.09 -0.64 32.52
CA ALA A 14 -18.91 -0.34 31.34
C ALA A 14 -18.33 0.82 30.52
N THR A 15 -17.87 1.90 31.15
CA THR A 15 -17.20 3.00 30.45
C THR A 15 -15.90 2.58 29.79
N GLU A 16 -15.09 1.74 30.44
CA GLU A 16 -13.84 1.22 29.88
C GLU A 16 -14.11 0.30 28.68
N VAL A 17 -15.07 -0.63 28.78
CA VAL A 17 -15.43 -1.52 27.66
C VAL A 17 -16.05 -0.74 26.50
N ILE A 18 -16.82 0.32 26.76
CA ILE A 18 -17.41 1.16 25.70
C ILE A 18 -16.37 2.08 25.06
N LEU A 19 -15.47 2.71 25.83
CA LEU A 19 -14.42 3.58 25.31
C LEU A 19 -13.31 2.78 24.61
N PHE A 20 -12.77 1.74 25.25
CA PHE A 20 -11.70 0.93 24.68
C PHE A 20 -12.23 -0.05 23.62
N GLY A 21 -13.42 -0.64 23.80
CA GLY A 21 -14.05 -1.50 22.79
C GLY A 21 -14.57 -0.72 21.58
N GLY A 22 -15.12 0.48 21.79
CA GLY A 22 -15.51 1.40 20.72
C GLY A 22 -14.30 1.91 19.93
N ALA A 23 -13.17 2.18 20.61
CA ALA A 23 -11.90 2.51 19.96
C ALA A 23 -11.34 1.32 19.16
N PHE A 24 -11.48 0.08 19.64
CA PHE A 24 -10.98 -1.12 18.94
C PHE A 24 -11.81 -1.45 17.69
N LEU A 25 -13.15 -1.42 17.79
CA LEU A 25 -14.04 -1.63 16.65
C LEU A 25 -13.99 -0.45 15.66
N GLY A 26 -13.85 0.78 16.15
CA GLY A 26 -13.58 1.97 15.34
C GLY A 26 -12.26 1.86 14.59
N PHE A 27 -11.20 1.38 15.25
CA PHE A 27 -9.89 1.15 14.63
C PHE A 27 -9.93 0.02 13.58
N CYS A 28 -10.70 -1.05 13.82
CA CYS A 28 -10.92 -2.11 12.85
C CYS A 28 -11.74 -1.64 11.62
N HIS A 29 -12.69 -0.71 11.79
CA HIS A 29 -13.45 -0.12 10.68
C HIS A 29 -12.66 0.96 9.90
N LEU A 30 -11.86 1.78 10.58
CA LEU A 30 -10.99 2.81 9.98
C LEU A 30 -9.82 2.22 9.18
N ARG A 31 -9.44 0.96 9.44
CA ARG A 31 -8.33 0.31 8.73
C ARG A 31 -8.70 -0.22 7.33
N ARG A 32 -9.98 -0.18 6.93
CA ARG A 32 -10.42 -0.77 5.66
C ARG A 32 -10.73 0.22 4.53
N SER A 33 -10.88 1.51 4.82
CA SER A 33 -11.16 2.50 3.76
C SER A 33 -9.88 3.26 3.37
N GLU A 34 -9.48 3.14 2.11
CA GLU A 34 -8.40 3.92 1.47
C GLU A 34 -8.57 5.43 1.68
N GLN A 35 -9.82 5.91 1.76
CA GLN A 35 -10.14 7.32 1.99
C GLN A 35 -9.71 7.81 3.38
N SER A 36 -9.83 6.96 4.41
CA SER A 36 -9.38 7.27 5.77
C SER A 36 -7.87 7.39 5.85
N ARG A 37 -7.15 6.52 5.13
CA ARG A 37 -5.70 6.56 5.04
C ARG A 37 -5.25 7.86 4.38
N GLN A 38 -5.85 8.22 3.26
CA GLN A 38 -5.51 9.45 2.53
C GLN A 38 -5.81 10.72 3.33
N PHE A 39 -6.91 10.74 4.09
CA PHE A 39 -7.21 11.82 5.03
C PHE A 39 -6.14 11.95 6.13
N LEU A 40 -5.73 10.84 6.77
CA LEU A 40 -4.67 10.84 7.78
C LEU A 40 -3.31 11.28 7.23
N TYR A 41 -2.95 10.86 6.01
CA TYR A 41 -1.74 11.33 5.33
C TYR A 41 -1.77 12.83 5.05
N ARG A 42 -2.94 13.40 4.75
CA ARG A 42 -3.10 14.83 4.42
C ARG A 42 -3.14 15.74 5.64
N TYR A 43 -3.73 15.28 6.75
CA TYR A 43 -3.94 16.13 7.94
C TYR A 43 -3.00 15.82 9.11
N THR A 44 -2.39 14.63 9.16
CA THR A 44 -1.53 14.20 10.29
C THR A 44 -0.19 13.57 9.87
N PRO A 45 0.63 14.27 9.06
CA PRO A 45 1.86 13.69 8.50
C PRO A 45 2.91 13.33 9.58
N SER A 46 2.96 14.07 10.68
CA SER A 46 3.89 13.84 11.80
C SER A 46 3.55 12.57 12.58
N ILE A 47 2.26 12.30 12.82
CA ILE A 47 1.79 11.10 13.54
C ILE A 47 2.07 9.85 12.70
N ILE A 48 1.77 9.90 11.39
CA ILE A 48 2.01 8.78 10.49
C ILE A 48 3.50 8.48 10.33
N ASN A 49 4.35 9.50 10.19
CA ASN A 49 5.81 9.30 10.16
C ASN A 49 6.35 8.70 11.47
N LEU A 50 5.83 9.14 12.63
CA LEU A 50 6.19 8.54 13.91
C LEU A 50 5.75 7.07 13.99
N TYR A 51 4.53 6.75 13.56
CA TYR A 51 4.03 5.38 13.50
C TYR A 51 4.93 4.48 12.64
N TYR A 52 5.29 4.89 11.43
CA TYR A 52 6.18 4.10 10.57
C TYR A 52 7.62 4.03 11.10
N ARG A 53 8.13 5.11 11.71
CA ARG A 53 9.44 5.13 12.37
C ARG A 53 9.50 4.16 13.57
N MET A 54 8.42 4.04 14.32
CA MET A 54 8.32 3.09 15.43
C MET A 54 8.01 1.66 14.96
N SER A 55 7.39 1.50 13.78
CA SER A 55 7.06 0.20 13.20
C SER A 55 8.19 -0.42 12.38
N GLY A 56 9.28 0.32 12.12
CA GLY A 56 10.31 -0.04 11.16
C GLY A 56 11.72 -0.06 11.74
N GLN A 57 12.04 -1.01 12.64
CA GLN A 57 13.38 -1.61 12.74
C GLN A 57 13.47 -2.73 13.79
N ALA A 58 13.50 -3.99 13.33
CA ALA A 58 14.16 -5.10 14.02
C ALA A 58 14.40 -6.26 13.02
N GLY A 59 15.33 -6.07 12.09
CA GLY A 59 15.82 -7.12 11.20
C GLY A 59 17.28 -6.88 10.84
N PRO A 60 18.13 -7.92 10.70
CA PRO A 60 19.58 -7.79 10.66
C PRO A 60 20.16 -7.17 9.38
N PHE A 61 19.32 -6.69 8.45
CA PHE A 61 19.76 -6.01 7.23
C PHE A 61 19.65 -4.49 7.37
N SER A 62 20.52 -3.90 8.20
CA SER A 62 20.66 -2.45 8.29
C SER A 62 21.53 -1.91 7.16
N ARG A 63 20.97 -1.81 5.95
CA ARG A 63 21.40 -0.85 4.90
C ARG A 63 20.22 -0.39 4.05
N VAL A 64 19.13 0.00 4.70
CA VAL A 64 18.22 0.98 4.09
C VAL A 64 18.69 2.34 4.59
N THR A 65 19.60 2.96 3.82
CA THR A 65 19.70 4.42 3.86
C THR A 65 18.28 4.92 3.64
N THR A 66 17.73 5.67 4.59
CA THR A 66 16.42 6.30 4.42
C THR A 66 16.55 7.29 3.27
N VAL A 67 16.35 6.81 2.05
CA VAL A 67 16.19 7.65 0.87
C VAL A 67 14.98 8.52 1.18
N SER A 68 15.19 9.82 1.39
CA SER A 68 14.07 10.74 1.49
C SER A 68 13.24 10.59 0.21
N PRO A 69 11.91 10.49 0.28
CA PRO A 69 11.11 10.83 -0.88
C PRO A 69 11.58 12.21 -1.39
N PRO A 70 11.94 12.38 -2.68
CA PRO A 70 11.70 11.53 -3.84
C PRO A 70 13.00 11.00 -4.46
N LEU A 71 13.90 10.39 -3.71
CA LEU A 71 15.13 9.82 -4.30
C LEU A 71 14.85 8.65 -5.28
N LYS A 72 13.60 8.15 -5.36
CA LYS A 72 13.08 7.30 -6.45
C LYS A 72 11.62 7.59 -6.83
N GLY A 73 11.13 8.81 -6.63
CA GLY A 73 9.80 9.28 -7.09
C GLY A 73 8.57 8.52 -6.53
N SER A 74 7.56 9.26 -6.04
CA SER A 74 6.21 8.70 -6.02
C SER A 74 5.81 8.43 -7.46
N PHE A 75 5.76 7.16 -7.87
CA PHE A 75 5.34 6.79 -9.21
C PHE A 75 4.02 7.51 -9.53
N PRO A 76 3.94 8.31 -10.61
CA PRO A 76 2.69 8.98 -10.97
C PRO A 76 1.59 7.94 -11.02
N LEU A 77 0.52 8.12 -10.24
CA LEU A 77 -0.60 7.19 -10.33
C LEU A 77 -1.34 7.49 -11.64
N ASP A 78 -1.77 6.42 -12.33
CA ASP A 78 -2.62 6.52 -13.51
C ASP A 78 -4.03 6.89 -13.05
N HIS A 79 -4.24 8.17 -12.79
CA HIS A 79 -5.49 8.69 -12.24
C HIS A 79 -6.63 8.68 -13.26
N GLU A 80 -6.30 8.96 -14.52
CA GLU A 80 -7.26 9.01 -15.63
C GLU A 80 -7.52 7.61 -16.21
N GLY A 81 -6.69 6.63 -15.88
CA GLY A 81 -6.86 5.24 -16.28
C GLY A 81 -6.45 4.97 -17.72
N GLU A 82 -5.52 5.76 -18.27
CA GLU A 82 -5.05 5.64 -19.65
C GLU A 82 -4.43 4.27 -19.94
N CYS A 83 -3.77 3.69 -18.94
CA CYS A 83 -3.13 2.39 -19.04
C CYS A 83 -3.89 1.28 -18.31
N LYS A 84 -5.15 1.53 -17.92
CA LYS A 84 -6.00 0.59 -17.17
C LYS A 84 -6.22 -0.72 -17.93
N LEU A 85 -6.42 -0.68 -19.24
CA LEU A 85 -6.66 -1.89 -20.03
C LEU A 85 -5.43 -2.83 -20.01
N SER A 86 -4.25 -2.28 -20.29
CA SER A 86 -2.99 -3.05 -20.25
C SER A 86 -2.68 -3.58 -18.86
N MET A 87 -2.97 -2.79 -17.82
CA MET A 87 -2.87 -3.20 -16.42
C MET A 87 -3.79 -4.40 -16.13
N LEU A 88 -5.06 -4.32 -16.53
CA LEU A 88 -6.03 -5.39 -16.30
C LEU A 88 -5.63 -6.68 -17.02
N ASN A 89 -5.22 -6.60 -18.29
CA ASN A 89 -4.76 -7.78 -19.04
C ASN A 89 -3.60 -8.49 -18.33
N TYR A 90 -2.63 -7.71 -17.84
CA TYR A 90 -1.52 -8.25 -17.05
C TYR A 90 -2.00 -8.94 -15.77
N MET A 91 -2.91 -8.30 -15.01
CA MET A 91 -3.45 -8.87 -13.77
C MET A 91 -4.28 -10.13 -14.00
N ILE A 92 -5.08 -10.18 -15.07
CA ILE A 92 -5.86 -11.35 -15.48
C ILE A 92 -4.90 -12.51 -15.78
N CYS A 93 -3.86 -12.27 -16.57
CA CYS A 93 -2.87 -13.31 -16.88
C CYS A 93 -2.19 -13.84 -15.61
N LEU A 94 -1.79 -12.96 -14.67
CA LEU A 94 -1.21 -13.40 -13.41
C LEU A 94 -2.16 -14.29 -12.64
N HIS A 95 -3.43 -13.89 -12.55
CA HIS A 95 -4.45 -14.67 -11.87
C HIS A 95 -4.63 -16.06 -12.49
N GLU A 96 -4.77 -16.14 -13.81
CA GLU A 96 -4.92 -17.39 -14.56
C GLU A 96 -3.68 -18.30 -14.44
N ASN A 97 -2.49 -17.70 -14.37
CA ASN A 97 -1.22 -18.42 -14.31
C ASN A 97 -0.68 -18.60 -12.88
N LYS A 98 -1.54 -18.48 -11.85
CA LYS A 98 -1.15 -18.67 -10.44
C LYS A 98 0.04 -17.81 -10.01
N ASN A 99 0.06 -16.56 -10.46
CA ASN A 99 1.09 -15.56 -10.23
C ASN A 99 2.48 -15.91 -10.78
N VAL A 100 2.55 -16.76 -11.80
CA VAL A 100 3.81 -17.03 -12.53
C VAL A 100 4.08 -15.88 -13.50
N ASN A 101 4.98 -14.96 -13.12
CA ASN A 101 5.31 -13.76 -13.87
C ASN A 101 5.86 -14.02 -15.27
N ASP A 102 6.66 -15.08 -15.45
CA ASP A 102 7.34 -15.35 -16.73
C ASP A 102 6.35 -15.53 -17.88
N LYS A 103 5.20 -16.15 -17.61
CA LYS A 103 4.13 -16.35 -18.62
C LYS A 103 3.44 -15.05 -19.03
N CYS A 104 3.44 -14.04 -18.14
CA CYS A 104 2.76 -12.77 -18.33
C CYS A 104 3.73 -11.62 -18.64
N ARG A 105 5.00 -11.94 -18.90
CA ARG A 105 6.08 -10.97 -19.11
C ARG A 105 5.81 -10.01 -20.28
N HIS A 106 5.20 -10.52 -21.35
CA HIS A 106 4.82 -9.70 -22.51
C HIS A 106 3.74 -8.65 -22.16
N LEU A 107 2.77 -9.00 -21.28
CA LEU A 107 1.74 -8.08 -20.80
C LEU A 107 2.29 -7.06 -19.81
N ALA A 108 3.22 -7.48 -18.94
CA ALA A 108 3.95 -6.56 -18.08
C ALA A 108 4.72 -5.51 -18.90
N LYS A 109 5.40 -5.95 -19.97
CA LYS A 109 6.11 -5.06 -20.91
C LYS A 109 5.16 -4.07 -21.58
N ALA A 110 4.00 -4.54 -22.05
CA ALA A 110 2.99 -3.69 -22.67
C ALA A 110 2.43 -2.63 -21.70
N TYR A 111 2.16 -3.02 -20.45
CA TYR A 111 1.71 -2.11 -19.40
C TYR A 111 2.75 -1.03 -19.09
N LEU A 112 4.02 -1.41 -18.88
CA LEU A 112 5.08 -0.44 -18.62
C LEU A 112 5.34 0.48 -19.81
N LYS A 113 5.24 -0.05 -21.04
CA LYS A 113 5.33 0.76 -22.26
C LYS A 113 4.25 1.83 -22.29
N CYS A 114 2.98 1.46 -22.08
CA CYS A 114 1.88 2.42 -22.03
C CYS A 114 2.16 3.56 -21.04
N ARG A 115 2.71 3.24 -19.86
CA ARG A 115 3.02 4.24 -18.85
C ARG A 115 4.14 5.19 -19.25
N MET A 116 5.14 4.70 -19.99
CA MET A 116 6.21 5.54 -20.53
C MET A 116 5.72 6.42 -21.69
N ASP A 117 4.82 5.88 -22.53
CA ASP A 117 4.28 6.60 -23.69
C ASP A 117 3.36 7.75 -23.27
N ASN A 118 2.66 7.62 -22.14
CA ASN A 118 1.76 8.64 -21.56
C ASN A 118 2.40 9.46 -20.42
N ASP A 119 3.73 9.46 -20.31
CA ASP A 119 4.48 10.23 -19.31
C ASP A 119 4.08 9.95 -17.82
N LEU A 120 3.44 8.80 -17.56
CA LEU A 120 3.11 8.27 -16.23
C LEU A 120 4.30 7.53 -15.58
N MET A 121 5.46 7.57 -16.22
CA MET A 121 6.71 6.94 -15.84
C MET A 121 7.86 7.54 -16.68
N THR A 122 9.05 7.72 -16.10
CA THR A 122 10.25 8.10 -16.84
C THR A 122 10.54 7.10 -17.95
N LYS A 123 10.80 7.60 -19.16
CA LYS A 123 11.18 6.79 -20.32
C LYS A 123 12.55 6.14 -20.05
N GLU A 124 12.58 4.82 -20.03
CA GLU A 124 13.77 4.00 -19.79
C GLU A 124 13.85 2.86 -20.79
N ASP A 125 15.07 2.38 -21.03
CA ASP A 125 15.26 1.23 -21.92
C ASP A 125 14.63 -0.03 -21.31
N MET A 126 13.86 -0.75 -22.13
CA MET A 126 13.21 -1.99 -21.71
C MET A 126 14.19 -3.01 -21.12
N ALA A 127 15.43 -3.05 -21.62
CA ALA A 127 16.47 -3.91 -21.08
C ALA A 127 16.85 -3.56 -19.62
N LYS A 128 16.90 -2.27 -19.26
CA LYS A 128 17.16 -1.82 -17.87
C LYS A 128 16.02 -2.17 -16.93
N LEU A 129 14.80 -2.25 -17.47
CA LEU A 129 13.61 -2.71 -16.76
C LEU A 129 13.52 -4.25 -16.67
N GLY A 130 14.52 -4.97 -17.20
CA GLY A 130 14.59 -6.42 -17.17
C GLY A 130 14.03 -7.12 -18.40
N PHE A 131 13.49 -6.41 -19.40
CA PHE A 131 12.96 -7.02 -20.64
C PHE A 131 14.05 -7.04 -21.71
N SER A 132 14.89 -8.08 -21.66
CA SER A 132 15.94 -8.30 -22.67
C SER A 132 15.38 -9.00 -23.90
N ASP A 133 16.00 -8.84 -25.07
CA ASP A 133 15.55 -9.44 -26.34
C ASP A 133 15.54 -10.99 -26.38
N LYS A 134 15.91 -11.66 -25.29
CA LYS A 134 15.71 -13.11 -25.14
C LYS A 134 14.24 -13.49 -24.90
N ASP A 135 13.39 -12.50 -24.65
CA ASP A 135 11.95 -12.67 -24.43
C ASP A 135 11.13 -12.65 -25.73
N LYS A 136 11.79 -12.81 -26.90
CA LYS A 136 11.08 -13.02 -28.15
C LYS A 136 10.50 -14.43 -28.14
N ASP A 137 9.18 -14.52 -28.30
CA ASP A 137 8.44 -15.72 -28.70
C ASP A 137 8.24 -16.80 -27.63
N THR A 138 7.31 -16.52 -26.72
CA THR A 138 6.24 -17.49 -26.45
C THR A 138 4.92 -16.73 -26.39
N SER A 139 4.41 -16.40 -27.58
CA SER A 139 3.03 -15.99 -27.77
C SER A 139 2.12 -17.22 -27.85
#